data_AF-A0A952VLP9-F1
#
_entry.id   AF-A0A952VLP9-F1
#
_cell.length_a   1.000
_cell.length_b   1.000
_cell.length_c   1.000
_cell.angle_alpha   90.00
_cell.angle_beta   90.00
_cell.angle_gamma   90.00
#
_symmetry.space_group_name_H-M   'P 1'
#
loop_
_entity.id
_entity.type
_entity.pdbx_description
1 polymer ?
#
loop_
_entity_poly.entity_id
_entity_poly.type
_entity_poly.pdbx_seq_one_letter_code
_entity_poly.pdbx_strand_id
1 'polypeptide(L)'
;MTETATDRQPATAPTAPGQLPTFIHIGGQRCGTTWVHKCLAEHPQVFMADPKELHFFNRHFEEGQAWYRAKFTPSEHHKAWGEATPAYLNREEVPQRIKDMCPQARLIACLRNPVDRAFSAYNLKRNGRLAYDTFEEALEKEPDIMERGHYADQLRRYYDLFPREQILVQLYDDLVHHEKRFIREIYAHIGVDADFKPSWLGKTDNAVILPRAQDRLKSLGLGWAIRTVRDSPLGNSIRRWNRSQKKKKAGQYKDMKPETKRMLLDHFAKPNEELSRMLGVDLSHWNA
;
A
#
# COMPACT_ATOMS: atom_id res chain seq x y z
N MET A 1 -36.08 33.29 -19.68
CA MET A 1 -36.27 31.83 -19.61
C MET A 1 -35.21 31.32 -18.66
N THR A 2 -35.64 30.99 -17.45
CA THR A 2 -34.81 30.59 -16.30
C THR A 2 -34.57 29.08 -16.39
N GLU A 3 -33.33 28.67 -16.66
CA GLU A 3 -32.93 27.26 -16.58
C GLU A 3 -32.73 26.86 -15.13
N THR A 4 -33.46 25.81 -14.76
CA THR A 4 -33.61 25.22 -13.44
C THR A 4 -32.31 24.58 -12.96
N ALA A 5 -31.85 25.02 -11.79
CA ALA A 5 -30.88 24.30 -10.98
C ALA A 5 -31.44 22.90 -10.67
N THR A 6 -30.71 21.87 -11.09
CA THR A 6 -31.03 20.48 -10.77
C THR A 6 -30.65 20.22 -9.32
N ASP A 7 -31.67 20.23 -8.47
CA ASP A 7 -31.64 19.79 -7.07
C ASP A 7 -31.18 18.33 -7.02
N ARG A 8 -29.90 18.10 -6.70
CA ARG A 8 -29.42 16.77 -6.33
C ARG A 8 -29.82 16.54 -4.88
N GLN A 9 -30.97 15.90 -4.69
CA GLN A 9 -31.32 15.30 -3.40
C GLN A 9 -30.17 14.40 -2.92
N PRO A 10 -29.73 14.51 -1.66
CA PRO A 10 -28.74 13.60 -1.12
C PRO A 10 -29.32 12.19 -1.14
N ALA A 11 -28.60 11.27 -1.80
CA ALA A 11 -28.96 9.86 -1.81
C ALA A 11 -29.13 9.39 -0.37
N THR A 12 -30.30 8.83 -0.05
CA THR A 12 -30.58 8.22 1.25
C THR A 12 -29.51 7.18 1.52
N ALA A 13 -28.65 7.42 2.52
CA ALA A 13 -27.54 6.55 2.86
C ALA A 13 -28.09 5.14 3.17
N PRO A 14 -27.56 4.08 2.55
CA PRO A 14 -28.00 2.72 2.86
C PRO A 14 -27.69 2.42 4.33
N THR A 15 -28.70 2.06 5.12
CA THR A 15 -28.54 1.46 6.46
C THR A 15 -28.02 0.03 6.30
N ALA A 16 -26.77 -0.11 5.87
CA ALA A 16 -26.14 -1.41 5.66
C ALA A 16 -25.63 -1.98 7.00
N PRO A 17 -25.84 -3.28 7.28
CA PRO A 17 -25.39 -3.96 8.50
C PRO A 17 -23.88 -4.25 8.44
N GLY A 18 -23.07 -3.20 8.47
CA GLY A 18 -21.61 -3.28 8.43
C GLY A 18 -20.94 -2.86 9.74
N GLN A 19 -19.70 -3.29 9.95
CA GLN A 19 -18.91 -2.92 11.13
C GLN A 19 -17.79 -1.93 10.75
N LEU A 20 -17.32 -1.12 11.69
CA LEU A 20 -16.10 -0.30 11.48
C LEU A 20 -14.86 -1.19 11.62
N PRO A 21 -13.78 -0.95 10.87
CA PRO A 21 -12.59 -1.80 10.90
C PRO A 21 -11.91 -1.82 12.26
N THR A 22 -11.38 -2.98 12.64
CA THR A 22 -10.53 -3.14 13.83
C THR A 22 -9.07 -2.79 13.55
N PHE A 23 -8.65 -2.77 12.28
CA PHE A 23 -7.34 -2.29 11.89
C PHE A 23 -7.33 -1.59 10.53
N ILE A 24 -6.35 -0.72 10.32
CA ILE A 24 -6.14 0.00 9.05
C ILE A 24 -4.65 -0.02 8.72
N HIS A 25 -4.30 -0.58 7.57
CA HIS A 25 -2.95 -0.47 7.04
C HIS A 25 -2.80 0.85 6.27
N ILE A 26 -2.28 1.87 6.94
CA ILE A 26 -2.26 3.27 6.47
C ILE A 26 -1.18 3.58 5.43
N GLY A 27 -0.12 2.78 5.31
CA GLY A 27 1.00 3.13 4.42
C GLY A 27 2.24 2.28 4.66
N GLY A 28 3.35 2.53 3.98
CA GLY A 28 3.61 3.51 2.94
C GLY A 28 3.54 2.92 1.53
N GLN A 29 3.32 3.79 0.54
CA GLN A 29 3.29 3.40 -0.86
C GLN A 29 4.66 2.83 -1.29
N ARG A 30 4.63 1.65 -1.94
CA ARG A 30 5.82 0.90 -2.41
C ARG A 30 6.63 0.20 -1.31
N CYS A 31 6.02 -0.02 -0.15
CA CYS A 31 6.63 -0.68 1.01
C CYS A 31 6.06 -2.08 1.29
N GLY A 32 5.59 -2.81 0.26
CA GLY A 32 5.13 -4.21 0.43
C GLY A 32 3.66 -4.40 0.84
N THR A 33 2.85 -3.34 0.84
CA THR A 33 1.45 -3.39 1.30
C THR A 33 0.57 -4.42 0.59
N THR A 34 0.86 -4.73 -0.68
CA THR A 34 0.11 -5.76 -1.43
C THR A 34 0.45 -7.18 -0.95
N TRP A 35 1.72 -7.42 -0.60
CA TRP A 35 2.12 -8.70 -0.01
C TRP A 35 1.44 -8.87 1.35
N VAL A 36 1.44 -7.83 2.19
CA VAL A 36 0.75 -7.83 3.49
C VAL A 36 -0.75 -8.10 3.32
N HIS A 37 -1.42 -7.38 2.43
CA HIS A 37 -2.84 -7.59 2.16
C HIS A 37 -3.15 -9.04 1.75
N LYS A 38 -2.30 -9.66 0.93
CA LYS A 38 -2.48 -11.06 0.50
C LYS A 38 -2.27 -12.05 1.67
N CYS A 39 -1.27 -11.83 2.51
CA CYS A 39 -1.05 -12.64 3.72
C CYS A 39 -2.21 -12.50 4.72
N LEU A 40 -2.76 -11.30 4.88
CA LEU A 40 -3.93 -11.05 5.73
C LEU A 40 -5.20 -11.69 5.16
N ALA A 41 -5.43 -11.57 3.85
CA ALA A 41 -6.60 -12.15 3.19
C ALA A 41 -6.62 -13.70 3.20
N GLU A 42 -5.46 -14.35 3.36
CA GLU A 42 -5.38 -15.82 3.55
C GLU A 42 -5.62 -16.25 5.00
N HIS A 43 -5.56 -15.34 5.97
CA HIS A 43 -5.65 -15.68 7.39
C HIS A 43 -7.11 -15.96 7.80
N PRO A 44 -7.46 -17.13 8.36
CA PRO A 44 -8.86 -17.53 8.60
C PRO A 44 -9.60 -16.65 9.62
N GLN A 45 -8.87 -15.95 10.49
CA GLN A 45 -9.42 -15.01 11.47
C GLN A 45 -9.44 -13.55 10.98
N VAL A 46 -9.08 -13.25 9.73
CA VAL A 46 -9.00 -11.88 9.21
C VAL A 46 -9.92 -11.68 8.01
N PHE A 47 -10.78 -10.67 8.06
CA PHE A 47 -11.56 -10.21 6.92
C PHE A 47 -10.90 -8.98 6.31
N MET A 48 -10.51 -9.05 5.04
CA MET A 48 -10.00 -7.88 4.31
C MET A 48 -11.10 -7.28 3.43
N ALA A 49 -11.22 -5.96 3.44
CA ALA A 49 -12.05 -5.25 2.48
C ALA A 49 -11.60 -5.54 1.02
N ASP A 50 -12.59 -5.61 0.13
CA ASP A 50 -12.41 -5.74 -1.32
C ASP A 50 -13.19 -4.60 -2.02
N PRO A 51 -12.55 -3.74 -2.84
CA PRO A 51 -11.15 -3.78 -3.27
C PRO A 51 -10.14 -3.45 -2.16
N LYS A 52 -8.88 -3.91 -2.35
CA LYS A 52 -7.76 -3.67 -1.41
C LYS A 52 -7.67 -2.23 -0.88
N GLU A 53 -7.78 -1.25 -1.77
CA GLU A 53 -7.63 0.17 -1.44
C GLU A 53 -9.00 0.84 -1.55
N LEU A 54 -9.62 1.15 -0.41
CA LEU A 54 -10.94 1.78 -0.38
C LEU A 54 -10.87 3.29 -0.63
N HIS A 55 -9.74 3.94 -0.31
CA HIS A 55 -9.58 5.39 -0.42
C HIS A 55 -10.67 6.20 0.29
N PHE A 56 -11.26 5.65 1.35
CA PHE A 56 -12.33 6.30 2.10
C PHE A 56 -11.83 7.60 2.74
N PHE A 57 -10.83 7.52 3.62
CA PHE A 57 -10.41 8.69 4.40
C PHE A 57 -9.75 9.81 3.58
N ASN A 58 -9.38 9.56 2.32
CA ASN A 58 -8.68 10.54 1.47
C ASN A 58 -9.40 10.92 0.16
N ARG A 59 -10.42 10.18 -0.29
CA ARG A 59 -11.18 10.50 -1.52
C ARG A 59 -12.68 10.36 -1.37
N HIS A 60 -13.14 9.38 -0.61
CA HIS A 60 -14.56 9.03 -0.50
C HIS A 60 -15.15 9.35 0.87
N PHE A 61 -14.55 10.30 1.61
CA PHE A 61 -14.97 10.59 2.99
C PHE A 61 -16.41 11.13 3.06
N GLU A 62 -16.83 11.86 2.02
CA GLU A 62 -18.18 12.41 1.88
C GLU A 62 -19.27 11.34 1.69
N GLU A 63 -18.92 10.12 1.28
CA GLU A 63 -19.87 8.99 1.20
C GLU A 63 -20.38 8.57 2.60
N GLY A 64 -19.68 9.00 3.65
CA GLY A 64 -20.11 8.85 5.02
C GLY A 64 -19.85 7.47 5.62
N GLN A 65 -20.07 7.39 6.93
CA GLN A 65 -19.75 6.21 7.73
C GLN A 65 -20.55 4.96 7.28
N ALA A 66 -21.79 5.12 6.84
CA ALA A 66 -22.63 4.01 6.38
C ALA A 66 -22.02 3.31 5.16
N TRP A 67 -21.55 4.09 4.17
CA TRP A 67 -20.85 3.56 3.00
C TRP A 67 -19.57 2.81 3.40
N TYR A 68 -18.82 3.35 4.36
CA TYR A 68 -17.57 2.75 4.81
C TYR A 68 -17.79 1.43 5.55
N ARG A 69 -18.72 1.40 6.50
CA ARG A 69 -19.07 0.20 7.26
C ARG A 69 -19.57 -0.92 6.37
N ALA A 70 -20.30 -0.60 5.31
CA ALA A 70 -20.80 -1.58 4.33
C ALA A 70 -19.68 -2.37 3.63
N LYS A 71 -18.41 -1.91 3.69
CA LYS A 71 -17.25 -2.64 3.16
C LYS A 71 -16.77 -3.78 4.06
N PHE A 72 -17.31 -3.89 5.27
CA PHE A 72 -16.89 -4.88 6.26
C PHE A 72 -18.06 -5.74 6.72
N THR A 73 -18.07 -6.99 6.26
CA THR A 73 -19.07 -8.00 6.61
C THR A 73 -18.37 -9.25 7.16
N PRO A 74 -17.66 -9.15 8.31
CA PRO A 74 -17.00 -10.30 8.91
C PRO A 74 -18.02 -11.34 9.38
N SER A 75 -17.71 -12.62 9.20
CA SER A 75 -18.39 -13.73 9.89
C SER A 75 -17.86 -13.94 11.32
N GLU A 76 -18.52 -14.78 12.09
CA GLU A 76 -18.18 -15.14 13.48
C GLU A 76 -16.77 -15.72 13.69
N HIS A 77 -16.13 -16.24 12.63
CA HIS A 77 -14.78 -16.79 12.71
C HIS A 77 -13.68 -15.71 12.63
N HIS A 78 -14.03 -14.51 12.16
CA HIS A 78 -13.09 -13.41 12.06
C HIS A 78 -12.95 -12.71 13.41
N LYS A 79 -11.70 -12.49 13.82
CA LYS A 79 -11.33 -11.70 15.00
C LYS A 79 -10.89 -10.29 14.64
N ALA A 80 -10.47 -10.08 13.39
CA ALA A 80 -10.02 -8.79 12.90
C ALA A 80 -10.56 -8.52 11.49
N TRP A 81 -10.86 -7.26 11.19
CA TRP A 81 -11.26 -6.84 9.84
C TRP A 81 -10.78 -5.43 9.53
N GLY A 82 -10.36 -5.21 8.29
CA GLY A 82 -9.65 -3.99 7.96
C GLY A 82 -9.43 -3.75 6.48
N GLU A 83 -8.82 -2.61 6.18
CA GLU A 83 -8.46 -2.20 4.82
C GLU A 83 -6.97 -1.83 4.72
N ALA A 84 -6.47 -1.70 3.49
CA ALA A 84 -5.08 -1.34 3.24
C ALA A 84 -4.95 -0.30 2.12
N THR A 85 -5.04 0.97 2.47
CA THR A 85 -4.86 2.11 1.56
C THR A 85 -3.54 2.84 1.86
N PRO A 86 -2.45 2.57 1.11
CA PRO A 86 -1.13 3.07 1.47
C PRO A 86 -0.94 4.58 1.34
N ALA A 87 -1.89 5.26 0.70
CA ALA A 87 -1.91 6.70 0.54
C ALA A 87 -2.38 7.45 1.79
N TYR A 88 -2.90 6.76 2.82
CA TYR A 88 -3.37 7.41 4.04
C TYR A 88 -2.23 8.06 4.82
N LEU A 89 -1.09 7.37 4.93
CA LEU A 89 0.06 7.83 5.73
C LEU A 89 0.53 9.24 5.35
N ASN A 90 0.49 9.61 4.06
CA ASN A 90 1.02 10.89 3.59
C ASN A 90 -0.01 12.03 3.54
N ARG A 91 -1.28 11.79 3.90
CA ARG A 91 -2.35 12.80 3.84
C ARG A 91 -2.55 13.43 5.20
N GLU A 92 -2.62 14.76 5.26
CA GLU A 92 -2.66 15.52 6.51
C GLU A 92 -4.00 15.39 7.22
N GLU A 93 -5.09 15.30 6.47
CA GLU A 93 -6.45 15.22 6.96
C GLU A 93 -6.83 13.83 7.48
N VAL A 94 -6.12 12.78 7.04
CA VAL A 94 -6.48 11.39 7.29
C VAL A 94 -6.34 10.97 8.76
N PRO A 95 -5.26 11.30 9.51
CA PRO A 95 -5.13 10.96 10.92
C PRO A 95 -6.36 11.36 11.76
N GLN A 96 -6.82 12.60 11.61
CA GLN A 96 -7.97 13.12 12.35
C GLN A 96 -9.26 12.38 11.95
N ARG A 97 -9.50 12.19 10.65
CA ARG A 97 -10.67 11.44 10.17
C ARG A 97 -10.71 10.00 10.68
N ILE A 98 -9.56 9.33 10.76
CA ILE A 98 -9.45 7.99 11.36
C ILE A 98 -9.73 8.07 12.86
N LYS A 99 -9.21 9.08 13.57
CA LYS A 99 -9.42 9.23 15.01
C LYS A 99 -10.90 9.42 15.35
N ASP A 100 -11.59 10.25 14.57
CA ASP A 100 -13.00 10.55 14.79
C ASP A 100 -13.90 9.33 14.53
N MET A 101 -13.58 8.55 13.49
CA MET A 101 -14.43 7.44 13.06
C MET A 101 -14.05 6.08 13.63
N CYS A 102 -12.76 5.80 13.76
CA CYS A 102 -12.20 4.50 14.15
C CYS A 102 -11.15 4.66 15.28
N PRO A 103 -11.48 5.30 16.42
CA PRO A 103 -10.51 5.65 17.45
C PRO A 103 -9.76 4.45 18.06
N GLN A 104 -10.38 3.27 18.02
CA GLN A 104 -9.84 2.02 18.59
C GLN A 104 -9.11 1.14 17.56
N ALA A 105 -9.06 1.56 16.28
CA ALA A 105 -8.40 0.75 15.26
C ALA A 105 -6.90 0.65 15.52
N ARG A 106 -6.34 -0.54 15.26
CA ARG A 106 -4.89 -0.76 15.19
C ARG A 106 -4.39 -0.27 13.83
N LEU A 107 -3.37 0.57 13.82
CA LEU A 107 -2.77 1.14 12.62
C LEU A 107 -1.48 0.40 12.28
N ILE A 108 -1.24 0.16 10.98
CA ILE A 108 -0.04 -0.47 10.47
C ILE A 108 0.62 0.43 9.43
N ALA A 109 1.90 0.73 9.61
CA ALA A 109 2.72 1.46 8.66
C ALA A 109 3.99 0.66 8.29
N CYS A 110 4.18 0.37 7.02
CA CYS A 110 5.40 -0.22 6.46
C CYS A 110 6.23 0.87 5.78
N LEU A 111 7.47 1.08 6.20
CA LEU A 111 8.37 2.09 5.65
C LEU A 111 9.44 1.42 4.78
N ARG A 112 10.05 2.19 3.89
CA ARG A 112 11.17 1.73 3.04
C ARG A 112 12.12 2.90 2.87
N ASN A 113 13.42 2.64 2.69
CA ASN A 113 14.38 3.65 2.27
C ASN A 113 13.73 4.63 1.26
N PRO A 114 13.66 5.93 1.58
CA PRO A 114 12.85 6.89 0.81
C PRO A 114 13.35 7.08 -0.63
N VAL A 115 14.66 6.92 -0.88
CA VAL A 115 15.26 6.96 -2.22
C VAL A 115 14.78 5.77 -3.05
N ASP A 116 14.90 4.56 -2.50
CA ASP A 116 14.44 3.34 -3.17
C ASP A 116 12.92 3.33 -3.38
N ARG A 117 12.17 3.87 -2.42
CA ARG A 117 10.72 4.01 -2.47
C ARG A 117 10.31 4.96 -3.59
N ALA A 118 10.97 6.10 -3.73
CA ALA A 118 10.76 7.07 -4.81
C ALA A 118 11.02 6.44 -6.18
N PHE A 119 12.17 5.76 -6.34
CA PHE A 119 12.50 5.09 -7.60
C PHE A 119 11.52 3.95 -7.93
N SER A 120 11.05 3.21 -6.92
CA SER A 120 10.03 2.19 -7.08
C SER A 120 8.67 2.77 -7.49
N ALA A 121 8.31 3.97 -7.02
CA ALA A 121 7.08 4.65 -7.40
C ALA A 121 7.13 5.10 -8.87
N TYR A 122 8.25 5.68 -9.31
CA TYR A 122 8.51 6.00 -10.70
C TYR A 122 8.37 4.77 -11.62
N ASN A 123 9.04 3.67 -11.26
CA ASN A 123 8.99 2.44 -12.05
C ASN A 123 7.58 1.82 -12.14
N LEU A 124 6.74 1.98 -11.11
CA LEU A 124 5.34 1.56 -11.19
C LEU A 124 4.59 2.38 -12.24
N LYS A 125 4.73 3.71 -12.19
CA LYS A 125 4.01 4.62 -13.09
C LYS A 125 4.47 4.49 -14.53
N ARG A 126 5.74 4.20 -14.79
CA ARG A 126 6.31 3.93 -16.13
C ARG A 126 5.67 2.75 -16.86
N ASN A 127 5.08 1.82 -16.14
CA ASN A 127 4.34 0.71 -16.74
C ASN A 127 2.89 1.10 -17.13
N GLY A 128 2.41 2.26 -16.69
CA GLY A 128 1.28 3.00 -17.28
C GLY A 128 1.82 4.08 -18.22
N ARG A 129 1.00 4.63 -19.12
CA ARG A 129 1.45 5.68 -20.05
C ARG A 129 1.89 6.93 -19.26
N LEU A 130 3.20 7.18 -19.16
CA LEU A 130 3.75 8.40 -18.56
C LEU A 130 3.87 9.54 -19.58
N ALA A 131 3.92 10.77 -19.06
CA ALA A 131 4.26 11.99 -19.79
C ALA A 131 5.75 12.39 -19.63
N TYR A 132 6.59 11.46 -19.20
CA TYR A 132 8.02 11.63 -18.94
C TYR A 132 8.75 10.28 -18.99
N ASP A 133 10.04 10.31 -19.34
CA ASP A 133 10.83 9.10 -19.68
C ASP A 133 11.97 8.81 -18.68
N THR A 134 12.27 9.77 -17.81
CA THR A 134 13.35 9.68 -16.82
C THR A 134 12.84 9.84 -15.39
N PHE A 135 13.65 9.38 -14.43
CA PHE A 135 13.31 9.54 -13.02
C PHE A 135 13.43 11.00 -12.58
N GLU A 136 14.41 11.72 -13.13
CA GLU A 136 14.64 13.15 -12.86
C GLU A 136 13.44 14.00 -13.26
N GLU A 137 12.93 13.83 -14.48
CA GLU A 137 11.71 14.51 -14.94
C GLU A 137 10.49 14.15 -14.07
N ALA A 138 10.45 12.92 -13.54
CA ALA A 138 9.36 12.50 -12.66
C ALA A 138 9.41 13.25 -11.31
N LEU A 139 10.60 13.48 -10.76
CA LEU A 139 10.79 14.24 -9.52
C LEU A 139 10.38 15.71 -9.71
N GLU A 140 10.69 16.30 -10.87
CA GLU A 140 10.31 17.67 -11.20
C GLU A 140 8.79 17.82 -11.40
N LYS A 141 8.17 16.90 -12.15
CA LYS A 141 6.75 16.98 -12.52
C LYS A 141 5.82 16.51 -11.41
N GLU A 142 6.31 15.69 -10.49
CA GLU A 142 5.50 15.08 -9.42
C GLU A 142 6.20 15.13 -8.06
N PRO A 143 6.17 16.29 -7.37
CA PRO A 143 6.77 16.46 -6.04
C PRO A 143 6.29 15.43 -5.00
N ASP A 144 5.05 14.93 -5.14
CA ASP A 144 4.46 13.87 -4.30
C ASP A 144 5.32 12.57 -4.28
N ILE A 145 6.19 12.34 -5.27
CA ILE A 145 7.17 11.25 -5.23
C ILE A 145 8.19 11.47 -4.11
N MET A 146 8.66 12.69 -3.85
CA MET A 146 9.57 12.93 -2.74
C MET A 146 8.82 13.07 -1.42
N GLU A 147 7.69 13.79 -1.40
CA GLU A 147 6.90 14.07 -0.19
C GLU A 147 6.52 12.79 0.57
N ARG A 148 6.18 11.72 -0.16
CA ARG A 148 5.86 10.40 0.41
C ARG A 148 7.01 9.75 1.20
N GLY A 149 8.25 10.22 1.05
CA GLY A 149 9.41 9.74 1.80
C GLY A 149 9.65 10.45 3.14
N HIS A 150 8.94 11.54 3.44
CA HIS A 150 9.09 12.29 4.70
C HIS A 150 8.31 11.64 5.85
N TYR A 151 8.72 10.44 6.25
CA TYR A 151 7.95 9.62 7.19
C TYR A 151 7.87 10.17 8.61
N ALA A 152 8.89 10.89 9.08
CA ALA A 152 8.90 11.43 10.44
C ALA A 152 7.70 12.39 10.67
N ASP A 153 7.52 13.35 9.77
CA ASP A 153 6.40 14.29 9.85
C ASP A 153 5.04 13.60 9.68
N GLN A 154 4.99 12.59 8.81
CA GLN A 154 3.79 11.78 8.58
C GLN A 154 3.38 11.03 9.85
N LEU A 155 4.32 10.32 10.49
CA LEU A 155 4.06 9.55 11.70
C LEU A 155 3.79 10.43 12.91
N ARG A 156 4.41 11.61 13.01
CA ARG A 156 4.15 12.56 14.11
C ARG A 156 2.65 12.88 14.22
N ARG A 157 2.00 13.18 13.09
CA ARG A 157 0.55 13.45 13.05
C ARG A 157 -0.31 12.29 13.57
N TYR A 158 0.15 11.05 13.39
CA TYR A 158 -0.54 9.89 13.94
C TYR A 158 -0.24 9.71 15.43
N TYR A 159 1.01 9.87 15.87
CA TYR A 159 1.38 9.78 17.28
C TYR A 159 0.78 10.88 18.16
N ASP A 160 0.46 12.04 17.58
CA ASP A 160 -0.24 13.12 18.30
C ASP A 160 -1.71 12.76 18.63
N LEU A 161 -2.30 11.81 17.89
CA LEU A 161 -3.73 11.44 18.03
C LEU A 161 -3.95 10.03 18.59
N PHE A 162 -2.97 9.15 18.44
CA PHE A 162 -3.07 7.74 18.83
C PHE A 162 -1.94 7.35 19.79
N PRO A 163 -2.25 6.54 20.82
CA PRO A 163 -1.25 5.83 21.61
C PRO A 163 -0.25 5.09 20.72
N ARG A 164 1.02 5.05 21.12
CA ARG A 164 2.08 4.40 20.34
C ARG A 164 1.80 2.93 20.09
N GLU A 165 1.17 2.26 21.06
CA GLU A 165 0.82 0.83 21.00
C GLU A 165 -0.28 0.54 19.97
N GLN A 166 -1.06 1.55 19.55
CA GLN A 166 -2.02 1.38 18.45
C GLN A 166 -1.33 1.39 17.08
N ILE A 167 -0.09 1.85 16.97
CA ILE A 167 0.61 2.02 15.69
C ILE A 167 1.80 1.06 15.61
N LEU A 168 1.68 0.03 14.78
CA LEU A 168 2.80 -0.82 14.41
C LEU A 168 3.52 -0.20 13.21
N VAL A 169 4.80 0.17 13.40
CA VAL A 169 5.69 0.59 12.31
C VAL A 169 6.68 -0.55 12.01
N GLN A 170 6.78 -0.93 10.75
CA GLN A 170 7.73 -1.95 10.28
C GLN A 170 8.54 -1.45 9.09
N LEU A 171 9.70 -2.07 8.86
CA LEU A 171 10.60 -1.71 7.77
C LEU A 171 10.52 -2.76 6.65
N TYR A 172 10.54 -2.30 5.40
CA TYR A 172 10.55 -3.15 4.22
C TYR A 172 11.80 -4.06 4.19
N ASP A 173 12.90 -3.59 4.76
CA ASP A 173 14.13 -4.35 4.99
C ASP A 173 13.83 -5.66 5.75
N ASP A 174 13.01 -5.60 6.81
CA ASP A 174 12.58 -6.78 7.57
C ASP A 174 11.65 -7.69 6.77
N LEU A 175 10.83 -7.14 5.88
CA LEU A 175 10.05 -7.96 4.96
C LEU A 175 10.96 -8.75 4.00
N VAL A 176 12.06 -8.14 3.54
CA VAL A 176 13.01 -8.77 2.61
C VAL A 176 13.86 -9.84 3.31
N HIS A 177 14.35 -9.56 4.53
CA HIS A 177 15.31 -10.41 5.22
C HIS A 177 14.67 -11.36 6.25
N HIS A 178 13.50 -10.99 6.78
CA HIS A 178 12.86 -11.63 7.93
C HIS A 178 11.33 -11.77 7.78
N GLU A 179 10.84 -12.11 6.57
CA GLU A 179 9.40 -12.16 6.22
C GLU A 179 8.48 -12.89 7.23
N LYS A 180 8.96 -13.97 7.86
CA LYS A 180 8.20 -14.74 8.86
C LYS A 180 7.97 -13.93 10.14
N ARG A 181 9.02 -13.26 10.62
CA ARG A 181 8.93 -12.37 11.78
C ARG A 181 8.03 -11.18 11.45
N PHE A 182 8.24 -10.59 10.27
CA PHE A 182 7.48 -9.44 9.79
C PHE A 182 5.97 -9.68 9.84
N ILE A 183 5.47 -10.78 9.24
CA ILE A 183 4.02 -11.05 9.25
C ILE A 183 3.49 -11.49 10.62
N ARG A 184 4.30 -12.21 11.41
CA ARG A 184 3.94 -12.60 12.78
C ARG A 184 3.64 -11.40 13.66
N GLU A 185 4.46 -10.35 13.57
CA GLU A 185 4.27 -9.10 14.32
C GLU A 185 2.97 -8.39 13.91
N ILE A 186 2.62 -8.40 12.62
CA ILE A 186 1.34 -7.86 12.14
C ILE A 186 0.17 -8.66 12.73
N TYR A 187 0.22 -9.99 12.66
CA TYR A 187 -0.85 -10.85 13.21
C TYR A 187 -1.03 -10.64 14.71
N ALA A 188 0.07 -10.56 15.46
CA ALA A 188 0.02 -10.24 16.89
C ALA A 188 -0.59 -8.87 17.17
N HIS A 189 -0.21 -7.84 16.40
CA HIS A 189 -0.72 -6.48 16.57
C HIS A 189 -2.22 -6.35 16.34
N ILE A 190 -2.77 -7.09 15.37
CA ILE A 190 -4.22 -7.09 15.09
C ILE A 190 -5.00 -8.12 15.92
N GLY A 191 -4.33 -8.88 16.80
CA GLY A 191 -4.97 -9.80 17.75
C GLY A 191 -5.45 -11.12 17.13
N VAL A 192 -4.77 -11.63 16.10
CA VAL A 192 -5.07 -12.94 15.49
C VAL A 192 -3.94 -13.95 15.75
N ASP A 193 -4.14 -15.20 15.34
CA ASP A 193 -3.14 -16.27 15.47
C ASP A 193 -1.81 -15.91 14.77
N ALA A 194 -0.81 -15.60 15.59
CA ALA A 194 0.49 -15.17 15.12
C ALA A 194 1.33 -16.29 14.47
N ASP A 195 0.91 -17.55 14.62
CA ASP A 195 1.60 -18.72 14.08
C ASP A 195 1.04 -19.21 12.74
N PHE A 196 0.00 -18.55 12.22
CA PHE A 196 -0.53 -18.83 10.89
C PHE A 196 0.54 -18.63 9.81
N LYS A 197 0.59 -19.54 8.83
CA LYS A 197 1.59 -19.55 7.77
C LYS A 197 0.92 -19.27 6.42
N PRO A 198 0.97 -18.02 5.90
CA PRO A 198 0.40 -17.71 4.61
C PRO A 198 1.22 -18.37 3.49
N SER A 199 0.56 -18.68 2.38
CA SER A 199 1.16 -19.25 1.19
C SER A 199 2.13 -18.28 0.48
N TRP A 200 2.09 -16.98 0.85
CA TRP A 200 2.92 -15.91 0.28
C TRP A 200 4.33 -15.80 0.84
N LEU A 201 4.67 -16.60 1.86
CA LEU A 201 6.07 -16.73 2.30
C LEU A 201 6.96 -17.22 1.14
N GLY A 202 8.10 -16.57 0.96
CA GLY A 202 9.05 -16.81 -0.13
C GLY A 202 8.59 -16.31 -1.50
N LYS A 203 7.40 -15.68 -1.60
CA LYS A 203 6.86 -15.14 -2.85
C LYS A 203 7.01 -13.63 -2.90
N THR A 204 7.48 -13.12 -4.04
CA THR A 204 7.45 -11.68 -4.32
C THR A 204 6.34 -11.35 -5.31
N ASP A 205 5.59 -10.29 -5.03
CA ASP A 205 4.60 -9.75 -5.96
C ASP A 205 5.26 -8.84 -7.00
N ASN A 206 5.95 -9.47 -7.96
CA ASN A 206 6.63 -8.78 -9.06
C ASN A 206 5.95 -9.03 -10.43
N ALA A 207 4.73 -9.60 -10.40
CA ALA A 207 4.06 -10.14 -11.58
C ALA A 207 3.10 -9.12 -12.21
N VAL A 208 3.63 -8.20 -13.01
CA VAL A 208 2.84 -7.67 -14.14
C VAL A 208 2.95 -8.70 -15.26
N ILE A 209 2.00 -9.63 -15.34
CA ILE A 209 1.91 -10.59 -16.45
C ILE A 209 1.02 -9.96 -17.52
N LEU A 210 1.65 -9.57 -18.65
CA LEU A 210 0.99 -9.12 -19.89
C LEU A 210 -0.09 -8.02 -19.69
N PRO A 211 0.32 -6.78 -19.38
CA PRO A 211 -0.61 -5.69 -19.05
C PRO A 211 -1.62 -5.43 -20.18
N ARG A 212 -1.19 -5.53 -21.44
CA ARG A 212 -2.06 -5.33 -22.62
C ARG A 212 -3.07 -6.45 -22.86
N ALA A 213 -2.78 -7.69 -22.45
CA ALA A 213 -3.71 -8.80 -22.60
C ALA A 213 -4.71 -8.86 -21.44
N GLN A 214 -4.27 -8.43 -20.26
CA GLN A 214 -5.09 -8.40 -19.05
C GLN A 214 -6.30 -7.46 -19.19
N ASP A 215 -6.10 -6.27 -19.75
CA ASP A 215 -7.19 -5.30 -19.97
C ASP A 215 -8.18 -5.80 -21.03
N ARG A 216 -7.69 -6.40 -22.12
CA ARG A 216 -8.51 -6.97 -23.20
C ARG A 216 -9.30 -8.21 -22.78
N LEU A 217 -8.74 -9.05 -21.91
CA LEU A 217 -9.42 -10.26 -21.42
C LEU A 217 -10.45 -9.93 -20.33
N LYS A 218 -10.19 -8.91 -19.50
CA LYS A 218 -11.17 -8.38 -18.54
C LYS A 218 -12.36 -7.72 -19.25
N SER A 219 -12.12 -6.93 -20.31
CA SER A 219 -13.19 -6.30 -21.08
C SER A 219 -14.09 -7.31 -21.81
N LEU A 220 -13.61 -8.54 -22.01
CA LEU A 220 -14.35 -9.64 -22.65
C LEU A 220 -14.99 -10.61 -21.64
N GLY A 221 -14.95 -10.32 -20.33
CA GLY A 221 -15.52 -11.21 -19.29
C GLY A 221 -14.74 -12.51 -19.05
N LEU A 222 -13.57 -12.68 -19.68
CA LEU A 222 -12.74 -13.89 -19.61
C LEU A 222 -11.69 -13.83 -18.49
N GLY A 223 -12.00 -13.12 -17.41
CA GLY A 223 -11.09 -12.96 -16.26
C GLY A 223 -10.72 -14.28 -15.56
N TRP A 224 -11.54 -15.34 -15.73
CA TRP A 224 -11.26 -16.68 -15.25
C TRP A 224 -10.10 -17.34 -15.99
N ALA A 225 -9.98 -17.14 -17.32
CA ALA A 225 -8.90 -17.71 -18.12
C ALA A 225 -7.51 -17.15 -17.72
N ILE A 226 -7.46 -15.91 -17.22
CA ILE A 226 -6.25 -15.29 -16.66
C ILE A 226 -5.76 -16.07 -15.42
N ARG A 227 -6.69 -16.47 -14.53
CA ARG A 227 -6.37 -17.29 -13.35
C ARG A 227 -5.88 -18.68 -13.77
N THR A 228 -6.59 -19.32 -14.70
CA THR A 228 -6.24 -20.66 -15.20
C THR A 228 -4.86 -20.70 -15.85
N VAL A 229 -4.51 -19.69 -16.66
CA VAL A 229 -3.18 -19.63 -17.29
C VAL A 229 -2.09 -19.28 -16.27
N ARG A 230 -2.36 -18.40 -15.30
CA ARG A 230 -1.42 -18.03 -14.22
C ARG A 230 -1.00 -19.24 -13.40
N ASP A 231 -1.93 -20.13 -13.10
CA ASP A 231 -1.73 -21.26 -12.19
C ASP A 231 -1.29 -22.54 -12.94
N SER A 232 -1.00 -22.44 -14.26
CA SER A 232 -0.60 -23.56 -15.13
C SER A 232 0.93 -23.68 -15.35
N PRO A 233 1.41 -24.85 -15.83
CA PRO A 233 2.79 -25.02 -16.32
C PRO A 233 3.17 -24.05 -17.45
N LEU A 234 2.19 -23.65 -18.27
CA LEU A 234 2.37 -22.63 -19.32
C LEU A 234 2.65 -21.24 -18.71
N GLY A 235 1.96 -20.91 -17.62
CA GLY A 235 2.23 -19.71 -16.80
C GLY A 235 3.64 -19.67 -16.23
N ASN A 236 4.16 -20.83 -15.77
CA ASN A 236 5.55 -20.95 -15.30
C ASN A 236 6.58 -20.74 -16.42
N SER A 237 6.29 -21.20 -17.64
CA SER A 237 7.13 -21.00 -18.83
C SER A 237 7.11 -19.54 -19.31
N ILE A 238 5.94 -18.88 -19.29
CA ILE A 238 5.81 -17.45 -19.54
C ILE A 238 6.56 -16.63 -18.48
N ARG A 239 6.57 -17.07 -17.21
CA ARG A 239 7.33 -16.43 -16.12
C ARG A 239 8.84 -16.56 -16.30
N ARG A 240 9.32 -17.73 -16.76
CA ARG A 240 10.74 -17.96 -17.10
C ARG A 240 11.16 -17.13 -18.30
N TRP A 241 10.32 -17.07 -19.34
CA TRP A 241 10.54 -16.24 -20.51
C TRP A 241 10.52 -14.74 -20.16
N ASN A 242 9.57 -14.29 -19.33
CA ASN A 242 9.54 -12.92 -18.82
C ASN A 242 10.74 -12.61 -17.93
N ARG A 243 11.25 -13.55 -17.12
CA ARG A 243 12.51 -13.37 -16.36
C ARG A 243 13.73 -13.23 -17.28
N SER A 244 13.80 -14.05 -18.33
CA SER A 244 14.82 -13.97 -19.39
C SER A 244 14.77 -12.64 -20.15
N GLN A 245 13.56 -12.19 -20.52
CA GLN A 245 13.32 -10.89 -21.16
C GLN A 245 13.57 -9.72 -20.20
N LYS A 246 13.32 -9.87 -18.90
CA LYS A 246 13.60 -8.86 -17.86
C LYS A 246 15.10 -8.72 -17.61
N LYS A 247 15.89 -9.80 -17.72
CA LYS A 247 17.37 -9.76 -17.69
C LYS A 247 17.93 -9.04 -18.93
N LYS A 248 17.32 -9.22 -20.11
CA LYS A 248 17.66 -8.47 -21.33
C LYS A 248 17.20 -7.01 -21.31
N LYS A 249 16.04 -6.71 -20.70
CA LYS A 249 15.53 -5.34 -20.51
C LYS A 249 16.16 -4.58 -19.34
N ALA A 250 16.75 -5.28 -18.36
CA ALA A 250 17.50 -4.66 -17.26
C ALA A 250 18.66 -3.78 -17.77
N GLY A 251 19.26 -4.12 -18.91
CA GLY A 251 20.25 -3.26 -19.58
C GLY A 251 19.67 -2.10 -20.41
N GLN A 252 18.34 -1.88 -20.38
CA GLN A 252 17.63 -0.89 -21.19
C GLN A 252 16.82 0.14 -20.37
N TYR A 253 16.76 0.00 -19.04
CA TYR A 253 16.16 0.99 -18.17
C TYR A 253 17.26 1.99 -17.78
N LYS A 254 17.16 3.26 -18.19
CA LYS A 254 18.06 4.31 -17.69
C LYS A 254 17.99 4.33 -16.16
N ASP A 255 19.10 3.96 -15.52
CA ASP A 255 19.24 4.03 -14.06
C ASP A 255 19.09 5.48 -13.57
N MET A 256 18.67 5.66 -12.32
CA MET A 256 18.76 6.94 -11.62
C MET A 256 20.18 7.47 -11.77
N LYS A 257 20.36 8.73 -12.17
CA LYS A 257 21.71 9.29 -12.28
C LYS A 257 22.41 9.26 -10.91
N PRO A 258 23.72 8.98 -10.82
CA PRO A 258 24.45 8.99 -9.55
C PRO A 258 24.29 10.30 -8.78
N GLU A 259 24.25 11.44 -9.49
CA GLU A 259 24.06 12.78 -8.91
C GLU A 259 22.66 12.92 -8.32
N THR A 260 21.62 12.41 -9.00
CA THR A 260 20.25 12.35 -8.49
C THR A 260 20.17 11.49 -7.23
N LYS A 261 20.86 10.34 -7.21
CA LYS A 261 20.93 9.49 -6.00
C LYS A 261 21.56 10.24 -4.84
N ARG A 262 22.70 10.91 -5.07
CA ARG A 262 23.39 11.70 -4.05
C ARG A 262 22.49 12.81 -3.49
N MET A 263 21.85 13.57 -4.37
CA MET A 263 20.90 14.62 -3.99
C MET A 263 19.78 14.09 -3.10
N LEU A 264 19.19 12.94 -3.45
CA LEU A 264 18.13 12.33 -2.63
C LEU A 264 18.64 11.81 -1.28
N LEU A 265 19.84 11.21 -1.23
CA LEU A 265 20.46 10.79 0.02
C LEU A 265 20.69 12.01 0.95
N ASP A 266 21.22 13.11 0.41
CA ASP A 266 21.46 14.33 1.16
C ASP A 266 20.14 14.96 1.64
N HIS A 267 19.11 14.96 0.79
CA HIS A 267 17.76 15.45 1.12
C HIS A 267 17.10 14.67 2.26
N PHE A 268 17.25 13.34 2.29
CA PHE A 268 16.62 12.49 3.29
C PHE A 268 17.48 12.21 4.53
N ALA A 269 18.75 12.59 4.57
CA ALA A 269 19.65 12.30 5.68
C ALA A 269 19.09 12.76 7.04
N LYS A 270 18.76 14.06 7.16
CA LYS A 270 18.20 14.63 8.40
C LYS A 270 16.79 14.07 8.74
N PRO A 271 15.85 13.96 7.79
CA PRO A 271 14.58 13.26 8.02
C PRO A 271 14.74 11.80 8.52
N ASN A 272 15.72 11.06 8.00
CA ASN A 272 15.99 9.69 8.40
C ASN A 272 16.57 9.61 9.82
N GLU A 273 17.45 10.54 10.22
CA GLU A 273 17.96 10.64 11.59
C GLU A 273 16.83 10.95 12.60
N GLU A 274 15.89 11.82 12.22
CA GLU A 274 14.72 12.09 13.04
C GLU A 274 13.81 10.86 13.16
N LEU A 275 13.54 10.18 12.05
CA LEU A 275 12.76 8.95 12.04
C LEU A 275 13.43 7.86 12.89
N SER A 276 14.75 7.71 12.78
CA SER A 276 15.55 6.77 13.58
C SER A 276 15.36 7.02 15.08
N ARG A 277 15.46 8.27 15.53
CA ARG A 277 15.19 8.66 16.93
C ARG A 277 13.74 8.43 17.34
N MET A 278 12.79 8.73 16.45
CA MET A 278 11.35 8.55 16.71
C MET A 278 10.95 7.09 16.92
N LEU A 279 11.60 6.17 16.20
CA LEU A 279 11.32 4.74 16.23
C LEU A 279 12.26 3.96 17.19
N GLY A 280 13.40 4.54 17.58
CA GLY A 280 14.41 3.84 18.36
C GLY A 280 15.13 2.74 17.58
N VAL A 281 15.27 2.91 16.26
CA VAL A 281 15.89 1.93 15.34
C VAL A 281 16.97 2.64 14.53
N ASP A 282 18.11 1.98 14.32
CA ASP A 282 19.18 2.50 13.45
C ASP A 282 18.75 2.44 11.98
N LEU A 283 18.73 3.60 11.32
CA LEU A 283 18.43 3.76 9.89
C LEU A 283 19.61 4.36 9.12
N SER A 284 20.81 4.37 9.69
CA SER A 284 22.01 4.95 9.07
C SER A 284 22.32 4.32 7.71
N HIS A 285 22.01 3.04 7.52
CA HIS A 285 22.16 2.33 6.24
C HIS A 285 21.26 2.88 5.14
N TRP A 286 20.22 3.66 5.46
CA TRP A 286 19.40 4.33 4.45
C TRP A 286 20.11 5.52 3.79
N ASN A 287 21.18 6.02 4.39
CA ASN A 287 21.96 7.17 3.91
C ASN A 287 23.22 6.75 3.11
N ALA A 288 23.41 5.45 2.86
CA ALA A 288 24.59 4.87 2.21
C ALA A 288 24.49 4.69 0.67
#